data_AF-A0AAV7H2D4-F1
#
_entry.id   AF-A0AAV7H2D4-F1
#
_cell.length_a   1.000
_cell.length_b   1.000
_cell.length_c   1.000
_cell.angle_alpha   90.00
_cell.angle_beta   90.00
_cell.angle_gamma   90.00
#
_symmetry.space_group_name_H-M   'P 1'
#
loop_
_entity.id
_entity.type
_entity.pdbx_description
1 polymer ?
#
loop_
_entity_poly.entity_id
_entity_poly.type
_entity_poly.pdbx_seq_one_letter_code
_entity_poly.pdbx_strand_id
1 'polypeptide(L)'
;MTDSISERIASQVASTGSLIRLRLHFVDILHCQDIEFGSLDQIVNETIPAMRKIRAERKTRFIGVSGLPLGFFKYVLNRLTIGSVAVVLSYCHYGVNDSTVLDLIPCLKNKGEASAFPLATGLLTENGPSDWHPASPELQVSHLSLSPLISHTLLSR
;
A
#
# COMPACT_ATOMS: atom_id res chain seq x y z
N MET A 1 30.87 7.69 -5.18
CA MET A 1 30.46 6.31 -5.51
C MET A 1 29.03 6.19 -5.00
N THR A 2 28.05 6.29 -5.89
CA THR A 2 26.63 6.23 -5.52
C THR A 2 26.25 4.77 -5.36
N ASP A 3 25.92 4.34 -4.14
CA ASP A 3 25.36 3.02 -3.90
C ASP A 3 24.15 2.81 -4.82
N SER A 4 24.10 1.67 -5.50
CA SER A 4 23.00 1.33 -6.39
C SER A 4 21.70 1.17 -5.61
N ILE A 5 20.56 1.44 -6.24
CA ILE A 5 19.23 1.23 -5.62
C ILE A 5 19.06 -0.22 -5.13
N SER A 6 19.67 -1.17 -5.84
CA SER A 6 19.72 -2.57 -5.42
C SER A 6 20.44 -2.75 -4.07
N GLU A 7 21.58 -2.08 -3.85
CA GLU A 7 22.28 -2.09 -2.57
C GLU A 7 21.48 -1.38 -1.47
N ARG A 8 20.76 -0.30 -1.81
CA ARG A 8 19.89 0.40 -0.85
C ARG A 8 18.69 -0.44 -0.40
N ILE A 9 18.06 -1.16 -1.32
CA ILE A 9 16.94 -2.08 -1.00
C ILE A 9 17.46 -3.29 -0.22
N ALA A 10 18.60 -3.86 -0.65
CA ALA A 10 19.23 -4.95 0.07
C ALA A 10 19.64 -4.53 1.49
N SER A 11 20.16 -3.32 1.70
CA SER A 11 20.50 -2.83 3.04
C SER A 11 19.27 -2.65 3.92
N GLN A 12 18.16 -2.11 3.38
CA GLN A 12 16.93 -1.92 4.16
C GLN A 12 16.27 -3.23 4.59
N VAL A 13 16.35 -4.28 3.75
CA VAL A 13 15.60 -5.52 3.97
C VAL A 13 16.48 -6.66 4.48
N ALA A 14 17.66 -6.85 3.90
CA ALA A 14 18.45 -8.07 4.05
C ALA A 14 19.62 -7.94 5.03
N SER A 15 20.08 -6.73 5.40
CA SER A 15 21.30 -6.58 6.23
C SER A 15 21.34 -5.45 7.28
N THR A 16 20.43 -4.46 7.37
CA THR A 16 20.75 -3.25 8.18
C THR A 16 19.68 -2.65 9.09
N GLY A 17 18.49 -3.24 9.30
CA GLY A 17 17.60 -2.65 10.32
C GLY A 17 16.28 -3.35 10.65
N SER A 18 15.38 -3.55 9.69
CA SER A 18 14.00 -3.93 10.03
C SER A 18 13.89 -5.34 10.60
N LEU A 19 14.50 -6.34 9.95
CA LEU A 19 14.55 -7.71 10.45
C LEU A 19 15.27 -7.80 11.81
N ILE A 20 16.36 -7.05 11.99
CA ILE A 20 17.10 -7.00 13.26
C ILE A 20 16.25 -6.36 14.37
N ARG A 21 15.61 -5.21 14.11
CA ARG A 21 14.74 -4.52 15.08
C ARG A 21 13.54 -5.37 15.48
N LEU A 22 12.96 -6.11 14.54
CA LEU A 22 11.86 -7.02 14.78
C LEU A 22 12.31 -8.37 15.35
N ARG A 23 13.63 -8.63 15.40
CA ARG A 23 14.22 -9.92 15.77
C ARG A 23 13.68 -11.08 14.94
N LEU A 24 13.52 -10.85 13.64
CA LEU A 24 13.04 -11.80 12.66
C LEU A 24 14.12 -12.14 11.65
N HIS A 25 14.03 -13.33 11.06
CA HIS A 25 14.85 -13.75 9.92
C HIS A 25 14.07 -13.70 8.59
N PHE A 26 12.77 -13.45 8.67
CA PHE A 26 11.82 -13.59 7.58
C PHE A 26 10.57 -12.74 7.83
N VAL A 27 9.93 -12.28 6.75
CA VAL A 27 8.59 -11.68 6.76
C VAL A 27 7.71 -12.32 5.70
N ASP A 28 6.40 -12.42 5.92
CA ASP A 28 5.51 -13.01 4.91
C ASP A 28 5.39 -12.15 3.66
N ILE A 29 5.32 -10.82 3.81
CA ILE A 29 5.17 -9.87 2.71
C ILE A 29 6.18 -8.73 2.88
N LEU A 30 6.87 -8.39 1.79
CA LEU A 30 7.74 -7.22 1.69
C LEU A 30 7.12 -6.22 0.72
N HIS A 31 6.77 -5.03 1.20
CA HIS A 31 6.20 -3.97 0.37
C HIS A 31 7.25 -2.97 -0.13
N CYS A 32 7.15 -2.60 -1.41
CA CYS A 32 7.68 -1.33 -1.90
C CYS A 32 6.65 -0.26 -1.55
N GLN A 33 6.99 0.54 -0.54
CA GLN A 33 6.07 1.48 0.07
C GLN A 33 5.96 2.79 -0.73
N ASP A 34 4.73 3.29 -0.85
CA ASP A 34 4.35 4.61 -1.38
C ASP A 34 5.01 4.91 -2.73
N ILE A 35 4.69 4.07 -3.72
CA ILE A 35 5.30 4.07 -5.06
C ILE A 35 5.13 5.40 -5.82
N GLU A 36 4.16 6.23 -5.43
CA GLU A 36 3.91 7.55 -6.00
C GLU A 36 5.02 8.58 -5.71
N PHE A 37 5.83 8.36 -4.68
CA PHE A 37 6.95 9.25 -4.35
C PHE A 37 8.27 8.84 -5.04
N GLY A 38 8.27 7.71 -5.76
CA GLY A 38 9.42 7.21 -6.51
C GLY A 38 9.27 7.38 -8.02
N SER A 39 10.36 7.12 -8.75
CA SER A 39 10.27 6.93 -10.20
C SER A 39 9.64 5.58 -10.50
N LEU A 40 8.48 5.59 -11.18
CA LEU A 40 7.80 4.36 -11.58
C LEU A 40 8.66 3.47 -12.48
N ASP A 41 9.50 4.07 -13.34
CA ASP A 41 10.43 3.32 -14.18
C ASP A 41 11.53 2.65 -13.35
N GLN A 42 12.06 3.32 -12.32
CA GLN A 42 13.02 2.69 -11.39
C GLN A 42 12.35 1.60 -10.55
N ILE A 43 11.09 1.77 -10.18
CA ILE A 43 10.34 0.75 -9.45
C ILE A 43 10.25 -0.53 -10.30
N VAL A 44 9.84 -0.40 -11.56
CA VAL A 44 9.70 -1.52 -12.49
C VAL A 44 11.04 -2.16 -12.83
N ASN A 45 12.06 -1.37 -13.15
CA ASN A 45 13.30 -1.86 -13.74
C ASN A 45 14.39 -2.20 -12.71
N GLU A 46 14.32 -1.66 -11.50
CA GLU A 46 15.36 -1.85 -10.48
C GLU A 46 14.79 -2.42 -9.17
N THR A 47 13.75 -1.79 -8.63
CA THR A 47 13.27 -2.08 -7.27
C THR A 47 12.61 -3.46 -7.18
N ILE A 48 11.63 -3.74 -8.02
CA ILE A 48 10.95 -5.05 -8.04
C ILE A 48 11.94 -6.20 -8.36
N PRO A 49 12.86 -6.07 -9.34
CA PRO A 49 13.92 -7.05 -9.54
C PRO A 49 14.81 -7.28 -8.31
N ALA A 50 15.20 -6.23 -7.58
CA ALA A 50 15.98 -6.37 -6.34
C ALA A 50 15.18 -7.10 -5.25
N MET A 51 13.91 -6.76 -5.05
CA MET A 51 13.03 -7.47 -4.12
C MET A 51 12.86 -8.95 -4.48
N ARG A 52 12.81 -9.29 -5.78
CA ARG A 52 12.75 -10.68 -6.24
C ARG A 52 14.00 -11.47 -5.85
N LYS A 53 15.18 -10.85 -5.83
CA LYS A 53 16.42 -11.48 -5.34
C LYS A 53 16.29 -11.79 -3.84
N ILE A 54 15.79 -10.85 -3.05
CA ILE A 54 15.53 -11.05 -1.60
C ILE A 54 14.52 -12.18 -1.36
N ARG A 55 13.47 -12.29 -2.18
CA ARG A 55 12.53 -13.41 -2.14
C ARG A 55 13.23 -14.74 -2.48
N ALA A 56 14.13 -14.76 -3.46
CA ALA A 56 14.92 -15.94 -3.80
C ALA A 56 15.87 -16.36 -2.65
N GLU A 57 16.36 -15.40 -1.87
CA GLU A 57 17.11 -15.63 -0.61
C GLU A 57 16.23 -16.12 0.56
N ARG A 58 14.92 -16.32 0.35
CA ARG A 58 13.96 -16.79 1.37
C ARG A 58 13.79 -15.87 2.57
N LYS A 59 14.12 -14.58 2.44
CA LYS A 59 13.88 -13.55 3.48
C LYS A 59 12.46 -12.99 3.45
N THR A 60 11.75 -13.20 2.34
CA THR A 60 10.31 -12.92 2.23
C THR A 60 9.61 -13.99 1.41
N ARG A 61 8.33 -14.24 1.66
CA ARG A 61 7.50 -15.17 0.85
C ARG A 61 6.84 -14.44 -0.33
N PHE A 62 6.31 -13.25 -0.09
CA PHE A 62 5.62 -12.45 -1.09
C PHE A 62 6.19 -11.04 -1.20
N ILE A 63 5.99 -10.42 -2.36
CA ILE A 63 6.34 -9.04 -2.62
C ILE A 63 5.06 -8.28 -2.94
N GLY A 64 4.95 -7.08 -2.39
CA GLY A 64 3.85 -6.17 -2.62
C GLY A 64 4.30 -4.76 -3.03
N VAL A 65 3.34 -3.96 -3.48
CA VAL A 65 3.49 -2.51 -3.68
C VAL A 65 2.39 -1.80 -2.90
N SER A 66 2.65 -0.60 -2.38
CA SER A 66 1.63 0.24 -1.77
C SER A 66 1.64 1.65 -2.32
N GLY A 67 0.54 2.36 -2.17
CA GLY A 67 0.38 3.73 -2.64
C GLY A 67 -1.07 4.18 -2.69
N LEU A 68 -1.25 5.47 -2.94
CA LEU A 68 -2.57 6.08 -3.05
C LEU A 68 -3.10 6.00 -4.49
N PRO A 69 -2.50 6.62 -5.53
CA PRO A 69 -3.22 6.82 -6.77
C PRO A 69 -3.28 5.52 -7.61
N LEU A 70 -4.49 5.04 -7.88
CA LEU A 70 -4.72 3.74 -8.55
C LEU A 70 -4.05 3.61 -9.93
N GLY A 71 -3.87 4.73 -10.64
CA GLY A 71 -3.18 4.76 -11.93
C GLY A 71 -1.73 4.30 -11.87
N PHE A 72 -1.05 4.50 -10.74
CA PHE A 72 0.35 4.11 -10.54
C PHE A 72 0.45 2.58 -10.45
N PHE A 73 -0.51 1.92 -9.80
CA PHE A 73 -0.57 0.45 -9.79
C PHE A 73 -0.79 -0.10 -11.20
N LYS A 74 -1.69 0.48 -11.99
CA LYS A 74 -1.90 0.06 -13.39
C LYS A 74 -0.62 0.17 -14.20
N TYR A 75 0.09 1.29 -14.06
CA TYR A 75 1.38 1.52 -14.75
C TYR A 75 2.41 0.45 -14.40
N VAL A 76 2.62 0.19 -13.11
CA VAL A 76 3.62 -0.77 -12.63
C VAL A 76 3.23 -2.20 -13.00
N LEU A 77 2.00 -2.62 -12.69
CA LEU A 77 1.54 -4.00 -12.89
C LEU A 77 1.52 -4.40 -14.37
N ASN A 78 1.21 -3.48 -15.29
CA ASN A 78 1.19 -3.77 -16.73
C ASN A 78 2.57 -4.01 -17.33
N ARG A 79 3.64 -3.57 -16.65
CA ARG A 79 5.03 -3.70 -17.14
C ARG A 79 5.81 -4.81 -16.47
N LEU A 80 5.23 -5.45 -15.47
CA LEU A 80 5.85 -6.55 -14.75
C LEU A 80 5.40 -7.90 -15.32
N THR A 81 6.29 -8.89 -15.29
CA THR A 81 5.91 -10.28 -15.53
C THR A 81 4.86 -10.70 -14.49
N ILE A 82 3.82 -11.43 -14.93
CA ILE A 82 2.79 -12.00 -14.04
C ILE A 82 3.46 -12.76 -12.89
N GLY A 83 2.99 -12.54 -11.65
CA GLY A 83 3.55 -13.16 -10.45
C GLY A 83 4.79 -12.45 -9.87
N SER A 84 5.26 -11.34 -10.45
CA SER A 84 6.34 -10.53 -9.87
C SER A 84 5.93 -9.87 -8.56
N VAL A 85 4.69 -9.37 -8.51
CA VAL A 85 4.04 -8.78 -7.33
C VAL A 85 2.82 -9.63 -7.00
N ALA A 86 2.66 -9.97 -5.73
CA ALA A 86 1.58 -10.82 -5.23
C ALA A 86 0.49 -10.02 -4.52
N VAL A 87 0.82 -8.86 -3.96
CA VAL A 87 -0.09 -8.04 -3.15
C VAL A 87 -0.05 -6.58 -3.59
N VAL A 88 -1.21 -5.95 -3.73
CA VAL A 88 -1.33 -4.49 -3.84
C VAL A 88 -2.01 -3.98 -2.59
N LEU A 89 -1.41 -2.98 -1.95
CA LEU A 89 -1.97 -2.28 -0.81
C LEU A 89 -2.38 -0.86 -1.24
N SER A 90 -3.67 -0.65 -1.49
CA SER A 90 -4.20 0.68 -1.83
C SER A 90 -4.64 1.42 -0.58
N TYR A 91 -4.47 2.75 -0.53
CA TYR A 91 -4.99 3.55 0.58
C TYR A 91 -6.33 4.19 0.21
N CYS A 92 -7.27 4.20 1.16
CA CYS A 92 -8.51 4.99 1.10
C CYS A 92 -9.49 4.68 -0.06
N HIS A 93 -9.20 3.71 -0.93
CA HIS A 93 -10.01 3.39 -2.12
C HIS A 93 -11.00 2.22 -1.93
N TYR A 94 -11.12 1.72 -0.70
CA TYR A 94 -12.08 0.68 -0.31
C TYR A 94 -12.74 1.02 1.04
N GLY A 95 -13.58 2.06 1.01
CA GLY A 95 -14.42 2.50 2.11
C GLY A 95 -15.84 2.79 1.63
N VAL A 96 -16.72 3.17 2.55
CA VAL A 96 -18.11 3.55 2.21
C VAL A 96 -18.14 4.74 1.24
N ASN A 97 -17.13 5.60 1.33
CA ASN A 97 -16.98 6.81 0.54
C ASN A 97 -16.27 6.60 -0.82
N ASP A 98 -15.59 5.47 -1.02
CA ASP A 98 -14.77 5.23 -2.20
C ASP A 98 -14.62 3.71 -2.46
N SER A 99 -15.11 3.25 -3.60
CA SER A 99 -14.98 1.87 -4.07
C SER A 99 -14.15 1.75 -5.36
N THR A 100 -13.38 2.77 -5.72
CA THR A 100 -12.64 2.83 -6.99
C THR A 100 -11.54 1.78 -7.10
N VAL A 101 -11.08 1.20 -5.98
CA VAL A 101 -10.14 0.07 -6.01
C VAL A 101 -10.70 -1.12 -6.80
N LEU A 102 -12.02 -1.26 -6.86
CA LEU A 102 -12.68 -2.34 -7.61
C LEU A 102 -12.31 -2.31 -9.09
N ASP A 103 -12.00 -1.13 -9.64
CA ASP A 103 -11.54 -0.96 -11.03
C ASP A 103 -10.11 -1.50 -11.26
N LEU A 104 -9.38 -1.79 -10.18
CA LEU A 104 -8.06 -2.41 -10.23
C LEU A 104 -8.14 -3.94 -10.24
N ILE A 105 -9.23 -4.54 -9.77
CA ILE A 105 -9.42 -6.00 -9.70
C ILE A 105 -9.13 -6.70 -11.03
N PRO A 106 -9.58 -6.20 -12.20
CA PRO A 106 -9.26 -6.83 -13.48
C PRO A 106 -7.75 -6.88 -13.79
N CYS A 107 -6.97 -5.91 -13.29
CA CYS A 107 -5.51 -5.87 -13.44
C CYS A 107 -4.78 -6.82 -12.48
N LEU A 108 -5.45 -7.26 -11.41
CA LEU A 108 -4.83 -8.11 -10.38
C LEU A 108 -4.69 -9.57 -10.82
N LYS A 109 -5.59 -10.10 -11.68
CA LYS A 109 -5.49 -11.45 -12.33
C LYS A 109 -4.79 -12.50 -11.44
N ASN A 110 -5.36 -12.81 -10.27
CA ASN A 110 -4.85 -13.75 -9.24
C ASN A 110 -3.84 -13.18 -8.22
N LYS A 111 -3.69 -11.85 -8.12
CA LYS A 111 -2.98 -11.20 -7.00
C LYS A 111 -3.95 -10.92 -5.86
N GLY A 112 -3.45 -10.92 -4.63
CA GLY A 112 -4.17 -10.43 -3.47
C GLY A 112 -4.32 -8.91 -3.53
N GLU A 113 -5.49 -8.43 -3.15
CA GLU A 113 -5.78 -7.00 -2.93
C GLU A 113 -5.96 -6.78 -1.43
N ALA A 114 -5.36 -5.74 -0.92
CA ALA A 114 -5.62 -5.24 0.41
C ALA A 114 -5.84 -3.73 0.33
N SER A 115 -6.84 -3.24 1.05
CA SER A 115 -7.00 -1.82 1.27
C SER A 115 -6.63 -1.47 2.70
N ALA A 116 -5.86 -0.40 2.85
CA ALA A 116 -5.56 0.22 4.13
C ALA A 116 -6.33 1.53 4.28
N PHE A 117 -6.63 1.89 5.53
CA PHE A 117 -7.41 3.06 5.91
C PHE A 117 -8.84 3.10 5.35
N PRO A 118 -9.70 2.09 5.63
CA PRO A 118 -11.09 2.07 5.18
C PRO A 118 -11.93 3.22 5.77
N LEU A 119 -11.44 3.87 6.83
CA LEU A 119 -12.05 5.03 7.47
C LEU A 119 -11.55 6.37 6.91
N ALA A 120 -10.85 6.35 5.77
CA ALA A 120 -10.32 7.52 5.08
C ALA A 120 -9.60 8.48 6.05
N THR A 121 -8.62 7.96 6.78
CA THR A 121 -7.74 8.77 7.66
C THR A 121 -8.52 9.63 8.68
N GLY A 122 -9.56 9.05 9.28
CA GLY A 122 -10.37 9.71 10.32
C GLY A 122 -11.62 10.41 9.77
N LEU A 123 -11.74 10.59 8.45
CA LEU A 123 -12.90 11.24 7.83
C LEU A 123 -14.23 10.55 8.18
N LEU A 124 -14.21 9.22 8.30
CA LEU A 124 -15.37 8.42 8.66
C LEU A 124 -15.40 8.05 10.15
N THR A 125 -14.87 8.92 11.01
CA THR A 125 -14.88 8.73 12.47
C THR A 125 -15.56 9.89 13.18
N GLU A 126 -16.06 9.66 14.40
CA GLU A 126 -16.72 10.71 15.20
C GLU A 126 -15.80 11.89 15.54
N ASN A 127 -14.49 11.62 15.66
CA ASN A 127 -13.48 12.65 15.93
C ASN A 127 -13.14 13.50 14.70
N GLY A 128 -13.59 13.08 13.51
CA GLY A 128 -13.25 13.73 12.26
C GLY A 128 -11.79 13.51 11.82
N PRO A 129 -11.44 13.98 10.61
CA PRO A 129 -10.07 13.92 10.10
C PRO A 129 -9.19 15.01 10.73
N SER A 130 -7.86 14.87 10.64
CA SER A 130 -6.94 15.95 11.05
C SER A 130 -6.98 17.16 10.11
N ASP A 131 -6.54 18.33 10.56
CA ASP A 131 -6.57 19.59 9.78
C ASP A 131 -5.83 19.55 8.43
N TRP A 132 -4.85 18.65 8.29
CA TRP A 132 -4.08 18.46 7.06
C TRP A 132 -4.77 17.53 6.04
N HIS A 133 -5.97 17.04 6.32
CA HIS A 133 -6.64 16.06 5.49
C HIS A 133 -6.97 16.62 4.09
N PRO A 134 -6.76 15.86 3.00
CA PRO A 134 -6.91 16.37 1.64
C PRO A 134 -8.37 16.52 1.17
N ALA A 135 -9.34 15.98 1.92
CA ALA A 135 -10.76 16.15 1.60
C ALA A 135 -11.17 17.63 1.68
N SER A 136 -12.14 18.03 0.86
CA SER A 136 -12.66 19.40 0.88
C SER A 136 -13.25 19.76 2.24
N PRO A 137 -13.29 21.05 2.64
CA PRO A 137 -13.89 21.47 3.91
C PRO A 137 -15.31 20.94 4.10
N GLU A 138 -16.11 20.88 3.01
CA GLU A 138 -17.48 20.35 3.04
C GLU A 138 -17.52 18.86 3.42
N LEU A 139 -16.60 18.06 2.88
CA LEU A 139 -16.46 16.66 3.24
C LEU A 139 -15.91 16.50 4.65
N GLN A 140 -14.97 17.35 5.06
CA GLN A 140 -14.41 17.31 6.41
C GLN A 140 -15.47 17.59 7.46
N VAL A 141 -16.42 18.49 7.25
CA VAL A 141 -17.51 18.75 8.22
C VAL A 141 -18.65 17.71 8.16
N SER A 142 -18.72 16.90 7.10
CA SER A 142 -19.78 15.88 6.95
C SER A 142 -19.74 14.76 8.00
N HIS A 143 -18.61 14.56 8.68
CA HIS A 143 -18.50 13.62 9.81
C HIS A 143 -19.51 13.93 10.94
N LEU A 144 -19.87 15.21 11.14
CA LEU A 144 -20.85 15.65 12.14
C LEU A 144 -22.26 15.12 11.87
N SER A 145 -22.58 14.82 10.61
CA SER A 145 -23.88 14.27 10.19
C SER A 145 -23.89 12.74 10.15
N LEU A 146 -22.71 12.10 10.14
CA LEU A 146 -22.55 10.64 10.05
C LEU A 146 -22.45 9.94 11.41
N SER A 147 -22.19 10.68 12.50
CA SER A 147 -22.06 10.14 13.86
C SER A 147 -23.22 9.20 14.27
N PRO A 148 -24.50 9.51 13.99
CA PRO A 148 -25.60 8.60 14.33
C PRO A 148 -25.60 7.29 13.52
N LEU A 149 -25.13 7.30 12.27
CA LEU A 149 -25.10 6.12 11.39
C LEU A 149 -23.92 5.18 11.69
N ILE A 150 -22.78 5.73 12.09
CA ILE A 150 -21.57 4.96 12.42
C ILE A 150 -21.77 4.18 13.73
N SER A 151 -22.36 4.82 14.74
CA SER A 151 -22.65 4.20 16.05
C SER A 151 -23.60 2.99 15.96
N HIS A 152 -24.55 3.00 15.03
CA HIS A 152 -25.50 1.87 14.87
C HIS A 152 -24.95 0.67 14.10
N THR A 153 -23.90 0.85 13.28
CA THR A 153 -23.44 -0.19 12.34
C THR A 153 -22.23 -0.99 12.88
N LEU A 154 -21.44 -0.42 13.79
CA LEU A 154 -20.21 -1.04 14.32
C LEU A 154 -20.36 -1.68 15.71
N LEU A 155 -21.41 -1.36 16.47
CA LEU A 155 -21.64 -1.89 17.83
C LEU A 155 -22.69 -3.00 17.92
N SER A 156 -23.27 -3.43 16.79
CA SER A 156 -24.28 -4.50 16.75
C SER A 156 -23.73 -5.87 16.32
N ARG A 157 -22.48 -6.20 16.66
CA ARG A 157 -21.93 -7.56 16.52
C ARG A 157 -21.30 -8.04 17.82
#